data_AF-A0A1H7DZ15-F1
#
_entry.id   AF-A0A1H7DZ15-F1
#
_cell.length_a   1.000
_cell.length_b   1.000
_cell.length_c   1.000
_cell.angle_alpha   90.00
_cell.angle_beta   90.00
_cell.angle_gamma   90.00
#
_symmetry.space_group_name_H-M   'P 1'
#
loop_
_entity.id
_entity.type
_entity.pdbx_description
1 polymer ?
#
loop_
_entity_poly.entity_id
_entity_poly.type
_entity_poly.pdbx_seq_one_letter_code
_entity_poly.pdbx_strand_id
1 'polypeptide(L)' 'MTDFAQARLDMFESGFFGQGDAFWRWIATDEARPYLAAFAADRARSGEGEFFALDFAAEDLLNSDHLAELAQQIEAAHG' A
#
# COMPACT_ATOMS: atom_id res chain seq x y z
N MET A 1 16.08 -2.52 6.15
CA MET A 1 15.26 -2.63 7.37
C MET A 1 14.23 -1.50 7.50
N THR A 2 14.13 -0.58 6.52
CA THR A 2 13.33 0.66 6.60
C THR A 2 12.14 0.71 5.62
N ASP A 3 12.03 -0.27 4.71
CA ASP A 3 11.05 -0.26 3.61
C ASP A 3 9.59 -0.21 4.07
N PHE A 4 9.21 -1.08 5.01
CA PHE A 4 7.81 -1.15 5.46
C PHE A 4 7.36 0.07 6.27
N ALA A 5 8.26 0.65 7.07
CA ALA A 5 7.95 1.86 7.84
C ALA A 5 7.77 3.07 6.92
N GLN A 6 8.59 3.15 5.87
CA GLN A 6 8.49 4.19 4.87
C GLN A 6 7.26 3.99 3.96
N ALA A 7 7.01 2.77 3.49
CA ALA A 7 5.82 2.42 2.69
C ALA A 7 4.50 2.78 3.38
N ARG A 8 4.43 2.61 4.72
CA ARG A 8 3.28 3.07 5.53
C ARG A 8 3.06 4.57 5.44
N LEU A 9 4.13 5.35 5.51
CA LEU A 9 4.06 6.82 5.43
C LEU A 9 3.68 7.26 4.02
N ASP A 10 4.28 6.68 2.97
CA ASP A 10 3.92 7.00 1.60
C ASP A 10 2.46 6.60 1.28
N MET A 11 1.96 5.46 1.78
CA MET A 11 0.54 5.10 1.67
C MET A 11 -0.36 6.13 2.36
N PHE A 12 0.04 6.64 3.52
CA PHE A 12 -0.71 7.69 4.21
C PHE A 12 -0.65 9.04 3.48
N GLU A 13 0.52 9.43 2.99
CA GLU A 13 0.75 10.68 2.25
C GLU A 13 0.11 10.68 0.85
N SER A 14 -0.11 9.52 0.26
CA SER A 14 -0.84 9.37 -1.00
C SER A 14 -2.31 9.83 -0.92
N GLY A 15 -2.88 9.87 0.29
CA GLY A 15 -4.26 10.28 0.53
C GLY A 15 -5.32 9.28 0.06
N PHE A 16 -4.94 8.06 -0.36
CA PHE A 16 -5.89 7.01 -0.77
C PHE A 16 -6.68 6.44 0.40
N PHE A 17 -6.04 6.27 1.54
CA PHE A 17 -6.66 5.82 2.78
C PHE A 17 -6.98 7.07 3.59
N GLY A 18 -8.25 7.30 3.91
CA GLY A 18 -8.70 8.49 4.63
C GLY A 18 -7.85 8.78 5.87
N GLN A 19 -7.81 10.04 6.31
CA GLN A 19 -6.96 10.48 7.44
C GLN A 19 -7.37 9.91 8.82
N GLY A 20 -8.20 8.87 8.89
CA GLY A 20 -8.79 8.33 10.10
C GLY A 20 -7.96 7.25 10.80
N ASP A 21 -8.34 6.93 12.04
CA ASP A 21 -7.75 5.86 12.84
C ASP A 21 -7.94 4.46 12.22
N ALA A 22 -8.92 4.27 11.33
CA ALA A 22 -9.20 2.98 10.70
C ALA A 22 -8.02 2.48 9.86
N PHE A 23 -7.36 3.37 9.12
CA PHE A 23 -6.11 3.06 8.40
C PHE A 23 -5.03 2.55 9.36
N TRP A 24 -4.81 3.24 10.48
CA TRP A 24 -3.79 2.84 11.46
C TRP A 24 -4.13 1.52 12.18
N ARG A 25 -5.42 1.22 12.35
CA ARG A 25 -5.88 -0.07 12.90
C ARG A 25 -5.68 -1.20 11.91
N TRP A 26 -5.96 -0.96 10.63
CA TRP A 26 -5.75 -1.93 9.56
C TRP A 26 -4.27 -2.17 9.24
N ILE A 27 -3.44 -1.11 9.19
CA ILE A 27 -2.01 -1.24 8.87
C ILE A 27 -1.23 -2.08 9.90
N ALA A 28 -1.81 -2.26 11.09
CA ALA A 28 -1.30 -3.09 12.17
C ALA A 28 -1.69 -4.58 12.05
N THR A 29 -2.61 -4.94 11.15
CA THR A 29 -3.02 -6.34 10.91
C THR A 29 -2.10 -7.05 9.91
N ASP A 30 -2.25 -8.37 9.78
CA ASP A 30 -1.54 -9.19 8.78
C ASP A 30 -1.99 -8.85 7.35
N GLU A 31 -3.26 -8.47 7.19
CA GLU A 31 -3.90 -8.18 5.89
C GLU A 31 -3.25 -7.01 5.14
N ALA A 32 -2.62 -6.08 5.87
CA ALA A 32 -1.89 -4.96 5.28
C ALA A 32 -0.51 -5.35 4.72
N ARG A 33 0.09 -6.49 5.11
CA ARG A 33 1.42 -6.90 4.66
C ARG A 33 1.59 -6.98 3.14
N PRO A 34 0.70 -7.61 2.36
CA PRO A 34 0.85 -7.66 0.90
C PRO A 34 0.86 -6.26 0.27
N TYR A 35 0.01 -5.35 0.75
CA TYR A 35 -0.04 -3.96 0.26
C TYR A 35 1.23 -3.18 0.62
N LEU A 36 1.72 -3.36 1.85
CA LEU A 36 2.97 -2.74 2.29
C LEU A 36 4.19 -3.27 1.52
N ALA A 37 4.21 -4.56 1.19
CA ALA A 37 5.25 -5.16 0.37
C ALA A 37 5.20 -4.65 -1.07
N ALA A 38 4.01 -4.48 -1.64
CA ALA A 38 3.82 -3.90 -2.97
C ALA A 38 4.30 -2.45 -3.02
N PHE A 39 3.91 -1.59 -2.05
CA PHE A 39 4.37 -0.21 -1.96
C PHE A 39 5.88 -0.08 -1.76
N ALA A 40 6.47 -0.94 -0.91
CA ALA A 40 7.92 -1.01 -0.73
C ALA A 40 8.63 -1.36 -2.05
N ALA A 41 8.12 -2.38 -2.77
CA ALA A 41 8.67 -2.80 -4.05
C ALA A 41 8.56 -1.72 -5.14
N ASP A 42 7.42 -1.03 -5.22
CA ASP A 42 7.21 0.09 -6.14
C ASP A 42 8.19 1.25 -5.87
N ARG A 43 8.43 1.57 -4.59
CA ARG A 43 9.39 2.61 -4.21
C ARG A 43 10.83 2.21 -4.51
N ALA A 44 11.21 0.96 -4.24
CA ALA A 44 12.52 0.43 -4.60
C ALA A 44 12.75 0.50 -6.11
N ARG A 45 11.71 0.21 -6.90
CA ARG A 45 11.72 0.33 -8.37
C ARG A 45 11.87 1.78 -8.87
N SER A 46 11.34 2.76 -8.14
CA SER A 46 11.50 4.19 -8.47
C SER A 46 12.87 4.76 -8.10
N GLY A 47 13.62 4.12 -7.19
CA GLY A 47 14.93 4.57 -6.71
C GLY A 47 16.13 4.05 -7.50
N GLU A 48 16.02 2.87 -8.10
CA GLU A 48 17.04 2.28 -8.95
C GLU A 48 16.57 2.35 -10.41
N GLY A 49 17.12 3.29 -11.17
CA GLY A 49 16.91 3.37 -12.60
C GLY A 49 17.55 2.17 -13.30
N GLU A 50 16.92 1.00 -13.27
CA GLU A 50 17.12 -0.06 -14.26
C GLU A 50 16.02 -1.13 -14.18
N PHE A 51 15.48 -1.40 -15.37
CA PHE A 51 14.44 -2.35 -15.73
C PHE A 51 14.59 -3.71 -15.04
N PHE A 52 13.66 -4.05 -14.15
CA PHE A 52 13.32 -5.45 -13.91
C PHE A 52 11.88 -5.70 -14.36
N ALA A 53 11.68 -6.72 -15.19
CA ALA A 53 10.38 -7.16 -15.65
C ALA A 53 9.51 -7.48 -14.43
N LEU A 54 8.56 -6.59 -14.12
CA LEU A 54 7.44 -6.97 -13.27
C LEU A 54 6.57 -7.85 -14.14
N ASP A 55 6.45 -9.10 -13.72
CA ASP A 55 5.46 -10.03 -14.25
C ASP A 55 4.08 -9.38 -14.01
N PHE A 56 3.46 -8.85 -15.08
CA PHE A 56 2.13 -8.20 -15.07
C PHE A 56 0.98 -9.19 -14.74
N ALA A 57 1.28 -10.38 -14.22
CA ALA A 57 0.29 -11.39 -13.83
C ALA A 57 -0.11 -11.32 -12.35
N ALA A 58 0.58 -10.51 -11.53
CA ALA A 58 0.08 -10.17 -10.20
C ALA A 58 -0.99 -9.08 -10.35
N GLU A 59 -2.16 -9.31 -9.76
CA GLU A 59 -3.19 -8.27 -9.62
C GLU A 59 -2.53 -7.00 -9.09
N ASP A 60 -2.70 -5.88 -9.79
CA ASP A 60 -2.04 -4.62 -9.47
C ASP A 60 -2.67 -4.07 -8.18
N LEU A 61 -2.16 -4.54 -7.04
CA LEU A 61 -2.65 -4.19 -5.71
C LEU A 61 -2.55 -2.69 -5.41
N LEU A 62 -1.76 -1.96 -6.21
CA LEU A 62 -1.58 -0.51 -6.11
C LEU A 62 -2.41 0.28 -7.13
N ASN A 63 -3.32 -0.38 -7.85
CA ASN A 63 -4.21 0.29 -8.78
C ASN A 63 -5.12 1.25 -8.01
N SER A 64 -5.24 2.49 -8.50
CA SER A 64 -6.09 3.53 -7.91
C SER A 64 -7.53 3.07 -7.62
N ASP A 65 -8.15 2.29 -8.51
CA ASP A 65 -9.50 1.75 -8.29
C ASP A 65 -9.51 0.75 -7.12
N HIS A 66 -8.54 -0.16 -7.08
CA HIS A 66 -8.41 -1.16 -6.02
C HIS A 66 -8.09 -0.53 -4.65
N LEU A 67 -7.24 0.49 -4.63
CA LEU A 67 -6.92 1.25 -3.42
C LEU A 67 -8.14 2.01 -2.89
N ALA A 68 -8.97 2.55 -3.78
CA ALA A 68 -10.21 3.22 -3.39
C ALA A 68 -11.26 2.25 -2.82
N GLU A 69 -11.35 1.03 -3.37
CA GLU A 69 -12.20 -0.03 -2.79
C GLU A 69 -11.65 -0.50 -1.44
N LEU A 70 -10.34 -0.70 -1.34
CA LEU A 70 -9.69 -1.10 -0.09
C LEU A 70 -9.88 -0.06 1.01
N ALA A 71 -9.76 1.23 0.70
CA ALA A 71 -10.01 2.30 1.67
C ALA A 71 -11.43 2.24 2.24
N GLN A 72 -12.44 1.99 1.40
CA GLN A 72 -13.82 1.82 1.86
C GLN A 72 -14.00 0.57 2.72
N GLN A 73 -13.34 -0.53 2.36
CA GLN A 73 -13.38 -1.76 3.17
C GLN A 73 -12.72 -1.57 4.53
N ILE A 74 -11.59 -0.86 4.59
CA ILE A 74 -10.89 -0.53 5.82
C ILE A 74 -11.77 0.33 6.74
N GLU A 75 -12.38 1.39 6.21
CA GLU A 75 -13.29 2.24 6.98
C GLU A 75 -14.51 1.45 7.48
N ALA A 76 -15.07 0.54 6.66
CA ALA A 76 -16.21 -0.28 7.07
C ALA A 76 -15.84 -1.33 8.15
N ALA A 77 -14.61 -1.84 8.14
CA ALA A 77 -14.15 -2.89 9.06
C ALA A 77 -13.52 -2.34 10.35
N HIS A 78 -12.89 -1.16 10.29
CA HIS A 78 -12.06 -0.62 11.36
C HIS A 78 -12.44 0.81 11.80
N GLY A 79 -13.36 1.48 11.12
CA GLY A 79 -13.90 2.81 11.47
C GLY A 79 -14.95 2.79 12.56
#